data_AF-A0A540VQQ3-F1
#
_entry.id   AF-A0A540VQQ3-F1
#
_cell.length_a   1.000
_cell.length_b   1.000
_cell.length_c   1.000
_cell.angle_alpha   90.00
_cell.angle_beta   90.00
_cell.angle_gamma   90.00
#
_symmetry.space_group_name_H-M   'P 1'
#
loop_
_entity.id
_entity.type
_entity.pdbx_description
1 polymer ?
#
loop_
_entity_poly.entity_id
_entity_poly.type
_entity_poly.pdbx_seq_one_letter_code
_entity_poly.pdbx_strand_id
1 'polypeptide(L)'
;MEEGYDQAVEDTLLDEIAWSENGYRLFEVSTLAQSSMPGFLGRFPTECSWVTLPRQLFDRLGGYDPSFQSPGGGLVNHDFVTRAAAIPGTDFIVLLGEGVFHQFHGGVATNVKPSDHPIADFHEEYERLRGVRYRPNRIENVLYFGTMPETARKFLAPGAATG
;
A
#
# COMPACT_ATOMS: atom_id res chain seq x y z
N MET A 1 15.12 -5.65 -12.68
CA MET A 1 14.80 -6.25 -14.00
C MET A 1 14.16 -7.58 -13.72
N GLU A 2 12.84 -7.59 -13.62
CA GLU A 2 12.10 -8.80 -13.98
C GLU A 2 12.08 -8.85 -15.52
N GLU A 3 12.10 -10.05 -16.09
CA GLU A 3 12.30 -10.26 -17.53
C GLU A 3 11.28 -9.46 -18.37
N GLY A 4 11.72 -8.36 -19.00
CA GLY A 4 10.94 -7.59 -19.98
C GLY A 4 10.28 -6.29 -19.50
N TYR A 5 10.35 -5.93 -18.21
CA TYR A 5 9.85 -4.63 -17.72
C TYR A 5 10.99 -3.80 -17.11
N ASP A 6 11.19 -2.61 -17.65
CA ASP A 6 12.17 -1.62 -17.21
C ASP A 6 11.61 -0.20 -17.33
N GLN A 7 12.41 0.80 -16.98
CA GLN A 7 12.02 2.20 -17.03
C GLN A 7 11.58 2.65 -18.44
N ALA A 8 12.24 2.17 -19.50
CA ALA A 8 11.91 2.59 -20.86
C ALA A 8 10.55 2.03 -21.32
N VAL A 9 10.23 0.80 -20.91
CA VAL A 9 8.92 0.20 -21.15
C VAL A 9 7.83 0.96 -20.38
N GLU A 10 8.09 1.30 -19.11
CA GLU A 10 7.14 2.09 -18.32
C GLU A 10 6.90 3.48 -18.90
N ASP A 11 7.96 4.21 -19.28
CA ASP A 11 7.86 5.53 -19.90
C ASP A 11 7.00 5.47 -21.17
N THR A 12 7.18 4.44 -22.00
CA THR A 12 6.37 4.22 -23.21
C THR A 12 4.89 4.01 -22.87
N LEU A 13 4.59 3.17 -21.88
CA LEU A 13 3.21 2.91 -21.44
C LEU A 13 2.53 4.18 -20.89
N LEU A 14 3.26 4.97 -20.10
CA LEU A 14 2.76 6.22 -19.54
C LEU A 14 2.45 7.26 -20.64
N ASP A 15 3.30 7.36 -21.66
CA ASP A 15 3.08 8.22 -22.82
C ASP A 15 1.84 7.77 -23.63
N GLU A 16 1.69 6.47 -23.89
CA GLU A 16 0.56 5.91 -24.65
C GLU A 16 -0.80 6.21 -24.00
N ILE A 17 -0.85 6.25 -22.67
CA ILE A 17 -2.08 6.56 -21.95
C ILE A 17 -2.28 8.05 -21.67
N ALA A 18 -1.33 8.92 -22.00
CA ALA A 18 -1.41 10.36 -21.73
C ALA A 18 -1.89 10.66 -20.29
N TRP A 19 -1.32 9.99 -19.30
CA TRP A 19 -1.83 9.97 -17.92
C TRP A 19 -1.92 11.36 -17.27
N SER A 20 -1.09 12.30 -17.70
CA SER A 20 -1.09 13.69 -17.23
C SER A 20 -2.36 14.46 -17.60
N GLU A 21 -3.05 14.05 -18.67
CA GLU A 21 -4.34 14.59 -19.08
C GLU A 21 -5.51 13.91 -18.33
N ASN A 22 -5.35 12.62 -17.98
CA ASN A 22 -6.34 11.86 -17.23
C ASN A 22 -5.67 10.77 -16.36
N GLY A 23 -5.50 11.07 -15.07
CA GLY A 23 -4.82 10.19 -14.13
C GLY A 23 -5.50 8.83 -13.92
N TYR A 24 -6.82 8.72 -14.14
CA TYR A 24 -7.52 7.42 -14.03
C TYR A 24 -7.11 6.42 -15.11
N ARG A 25 -6.42 6.85 -16.16
CA ARG A 25 -5.84 5.95 -17.17
C ARG A 25 -4.66 5.16 -16.64
N LEU A 26 -4.05 5.55 -15.51
CA LEU A 26 -3.01 4.75 -14.84
C LEU A 26 -3.51 3.34 -14.51
N PHE A 27 -4.80 3.18 -14.19
CA PHE A 27 -5.39 1.86 -13.97
C PHE A 27 -5.36 0.96 -15.23
N GLU A 28 -5.32 1.53 -16.44
CA GLU A 28 -5.28 0.76 -17.69
C GLU A 28 -4.01 -0.10 -17.78
N VAL A 29 -2.86 0.48 -17.43
CA VAL A 29 -1.52 -0.13 -17.55
C VAL A 29 -0.96 -0.67 -16.23
N SER A 30 -1.70 -0.52 -15.12
CA SER A 30 -1.28 -1.02 -13.82
C SER A 30 -1.63 -2.50 -13.58
N THR A 31 -0.88 -3.12 -12.66
CA THR A 31 -1.18 -4.41 -12.05
C THR A 31 -1.22 -4.28 -10.53
N LEU A 32 -1.87 -5.23 -9.84
CA LEU A 32 -1.85 -5.24 -8.38
C LEU A 32 -0.51 -5.75 -7.87
N ALA A 33 0.08 -5.00 -6.94
CA ALA A 33 1.17 -5.51 -6.12
C ALA A 33 0.67 -6.66 -5.24
N GLN A 34 1.59 -7.53 -4.79
CA GLN A 34 1.26 -8.67 -3.93
C GLN A 34 0.48 -8.26 -2.67
N SER A 35 0.81 -7.11 -2.07
CA SER A 35 0.13 -6.55 -0.90
C SER A 35 -1.30 -6.07 -1.18
N SER A 36 -1.64 -5.82 -2.44
CA SER A 36 -2.93 -5.28 -2.89
C SER A 36 -3.80 -6.31 -3.61
N MET A 37 -3.35 -7.57 -3.73
CA MET A 37 -4.07 -8.66 -4.43
C MET A 37 -5.54 -8.85 -4.05
N PRO A 38 -5.99 -8.62 -2.79
CA PRO A 38 -7.41 -8.70 -2.46
C PRO A 38 -8.31 -7.70 -3.20
N GLY A 39 -7.75 -6.66 -3.82
CA GLY A 39 -8.50 -5.62 -4.53
C GLY A 39 -9.23 -4.65 -3.60
N PHE A 40 -10.03 -3.76 -4.20
CA PHE A 40 -10.74 -2.70 -3.49
C PHE A 40 -11.67 -3.21 -2.39
N LEU A 41 -12.40 -4.30 -2.62
CA LEU A 41 -13.36 -4.88 -1.66
C LEU A 41 -12.74 -5.99 -0.80
N GLY A 42 -11.41 -6.11 -0.83
CA GLY A 42 -10.66 -7.01 0.03
C GLY A 42 -10.59 -6.54 1.48
N ARG A 43 -9.67 -7.14 2.24
CA ARG A 43 -9.37 -6.67 3.60
C ARG A 43 -8.69 -5.30 3.52
N PHE A 44 -8.91 -4.45 4.52
CA PHE A 44 -8.18 -3.19 4.63
C PHE A 44 -6.65 -3.46 4.58
N PRO A 45 -5.88 -2.67 3.82
CA PRO A 45 -4.44 -2.84 3.71
C PRO A 45 -3.74 -2.84 5.07
N THR A 46 -2.76 -3.72 5.25
CA THR A 46 -2.01 -3.80 6.52
C THR A 46 -1.00 -2.66 6.70
N GLU A 47 -0.81 -1.84 5.66
CA GLU A 47 -0.04 -0.62 5.64
C GLU A 47 -0.63 0.33 4.59
N CYS A 48 -0.29 1.61 4.68
CA CYS A 48 -0.66 2.60 3.67
C CYS A 48 0.56 3.50 3.41
N SER A 49 0.99 3.59 2.16
CA SER A 49 2.06 4.50 1.71
C SER A 49 1.61 5.96 1.62
N TRP A 50 0.31 6.19 1.55
CA TRP A 50 -0.32 7.50 1.59
C TRP A 50 -1.59 7.45 2.45
N VAL A 51 -1.79 8.46 3.29
CA VAL A 51 -2.96 8.56 4.17
C VAL A 51 -3.45 10.00 4.24
N THR A 52 -4.76 10.16 4.44
CA THR A 52 -5.38 11.42 4.86
C THR A 52 -6.15 11.19 6.16
N LEU A 53 -5.98 12.09 7.13
CA LEU A 53 -6.60 11.97 8.45
C LEU A 53 -6.69 13.34 9.13
N PRO A 54 -7.60 13.52 10.11
CA PRO A 54 -7.64 14.73 10.90
C PRO A 54 -6.30 15.00 11.61
N ARG A 55 -5.86 16.26 11.62
CA ARG A 55 -4.60 16.68 12.28
C ARG A 55 -4.51 16.16 13.72
N GLN A 56 -5.60 16.30 14.47
CA GLN A 56 -5.72 15.84 15.85
C GLN A 56 -5.48 14.32 15.98
N LEU A 57 -5.93 13.50 15.03
CA LEU A 57 -5.67 12.07 15.05
C LEU A 57 -4.17 11.79 14.80
N PHE A 58 -3.56 12.49 13.84
CA PHE A 58 -2.11 12.39 13.62
C PHE A 58 -1.31 12.80 14.86
N ASP A 59 -1.76 13.82 15.61
CA ASP A 59 -1.12 14.25 16.87
C ASP A 59 -1.27 13.20 17.97
N ARG A 60 -2.46 12.63 18.12
CA ARG A 60 -2.71 11.54 19.08
C ARG A 60 -1.88 10.30 18.78
N LEU A 61 -1.59 10.06 17.50
CA LEU A 61 -0.70 8.99 17.06
C LEU A 61 0.78 9.32 17.30
N GLY A 62 1.14 10.59 17.55
CA GLY A 62 2.55 11.01 17.61
C GLY A 62 3.27 10.92 16.27
N GLY A 63 2.52 10.85 15.16
CA GLY A 63 3.05 10.68 13.82
C GLY A 63 3.68 9.30 13.55
N TYR A 64 4.65 9.28 12.64
CA TYR A 64 5.50 8.12 12.37
C TYR A 64 6.65 8.09 13.37
N ASP A 65 7.02 6.91 13.85
CA ASP A 65 8.10 6.74 14.82
C ASP A 65 9.45 6.82 14.10
N PRO A 66 10.27 7.87 14.35
CA PRO A 66 11.55 8.03 13.66
C PRO A 66 12.60 7.00 14.08
N SER A 67 12.32 6.16 15.08
CA SER A 67 13.24 5.12 15.54
C SER A 67 13.32 3.93 14.59
N PHE A 68 12.40 3.83 13.64
CA PHE A 68 12.51 2.91 12.49
C PHE A 68 13.57 3.45 11.53
N GLN A 69 14.64 2.69 11.36
CA GLN A 69 15.83 3.08 10.59
C GLN A 69 16.20 2.03 9.54
N SER A 70 15.48 0.92 9.45
CA SER A 70 15.66 -0.04 8.36
C SER A 70 15.50 0.64 6.99
N PRO A 71 16.24 0.21 5.96
CA PRO A 71 16.09 0.77 4.62
C PRO A 71 14.64 0.71 4.14
N GLY A 72 14.14 1.82 3.57
CA GLY A 72 12.73 1.94 3.18
C GLY A 72 11.75 2.16 4.35
N GLY A 73 12.23 2.34 5.57
CA GLY A 73 11.41 2.59 6.76
C GLY A 73 10.91 1.31 7.46
N GLY A 74 11.31 0.12 7.00
CA GLY A 74 10.92 -1.15 7.60
C GLY A 74 9.40 -1.30 7.73
N LEU A 75 8.93 -1.58 8.96
CA LEU A 75 7.50 -1.74 9.26
C LEU A 75 6.81 -0.46 9.77
N VAL A 76 7.37 0.73 9.54
CA VAL A 76 6.81 1.97 10.12
C VAL A 76 5.38 2.28 9.66
N ASN A 77 5.02 1.98 8.40
CA ASN A 77 3.65 2.16 7.91
C ASN A 77 2.69 1.14 8.54
N HIS A 78 3.14 -0.09 8.72
CA HIS A 78 2.38 -1.14 9.39
C HIS A 78 2.13 -0.79 10.87
N ASP A 79 3.15 -0.27 11.54
CA ASP A 79 3.06 0.24 12.90
C ASP A 79 2.04 1.39 13.01
N PHE A 80 2.08 2.33 12.05
CA PHE A 80 1.16 3.46 12.02
C PHE A 80 -0.31 3.01 11.92
N VAL A 81 -0.63 2.10 10.98
CA VAL A 81 -1.98 1.50 10.85
C VAL A 81 -2.36 0.72 12.10
N THR A 82 -1.41 -0.04 12.67
CA THR A 82 -1.62 -0.82 13.91
C THR A 82 -2.03 0.08 15.08
N ARG A 83 -1.34 1.20 15.28
CA ARG A 83 -1.64 2.17 16.33
C ARG A 83 -2.95 2.91 16.07
N ALA A 84 -3.25 3.25 14.82
CA ALA A 84 -4.53 3.86 14.45
C ALA A 84 -5.71 2.92 14.76
N ALA A 85 -5.56 1.62 14.45
CA ALA A 85 -6.59 0.62 14.70
C ALA A 85 -6.82 0.38 16.21
N ALA A 86 -5.81 0.63 17.03
CA ALA A 86 -5.92 0.54 18.49
C ALA A 86 -6.67 1.72 19.14
N ILE A 87 -6.97 2.80 18.39
CA ILE A 87 -7.73 3.94 18.89
C ILE A 87 -9.23 3.68 18.72
N PRO A 88 -10.02 3.54 19.82
CA PRO A 88 -11.45 3.30 19.73
C PRO A 88 -12.18 4.41 18.97
N GLY A 89 -13.13 4.02 18.12
CA GLY A 89 -13.92 4.95 17.31
C GLY A 89 -13.20 5.53 16.09
N THR A 90 -12.06 4.96 15.70
CA THR A 90 -11.39 5.32 14.45
C THR A 90 -12.00 4.52 13.29
N ASP A 91 -12.67 5.21 12.38
CA ASP A 91 -13.17 4.61 11.14
C ASP A 91 -12.07 4.56 10.08
N PHE A 92 -12.05 3.47 9.32
CA PHE A 92 -11.13 3.27 8.22
C PHE A 92 -11.88 3.35 6.90
N ILE A 93 -11.41 4.20 6.00
CA ILE A 93 -12.11 4.45 4.73
C ILE A 93 -11.23 3.97 3.59
N VAL A 94 -11.79 3.11 2.73
CA VAL A 94 -11.25 2.81 1.41
C VAL A 94 -11.96 3.69 0.39
N LEU A 95 -11.18 4.51 -0.32
CA LEU A 95 -11.68 5.31 -1.43
C LEU A 95 -11.79 4.42 -2.67
N LEU A 96 -13.02 4.14 -3.09
CA LEU A 96 -13.30 3.37 -4.28
C LEU A 96 -12.79 4.12 -5.51
N GLY A 97 -12.11 3.40 -6.42
CA GLY A 97 -11.61 3.97 -7.67
C GLY A 97 -10.37 4.84 -7.54
N GLU A 98 -9.84 5.01 -6.32
CA GLU A 98 -8.65 5.81 -6.04
C GLU A 98 -7.47 4.90 -5.70
N GLY A 99 -6.26 5.27 -6.10
CA GLY A 99 -5.08 4.43 -5.90
C GLY A 99 -3.79 5.23 -5.87
N VAL A 100 -2.78 4.65 -5.22
CA VAL A 100 -1.39 5.09 -5.31
C VAL A 100 -0.67 4.11 -6.21
N PHE A 101 0.10 4.64 -7.16
CA PHE A 101 0.80 3.84 -8.16
C PHE A 101 2.30 3.91 -7.91
N HIS A 102 2.97 2.77 -8.03
CA HIS A 102 4.42 2.69 -8.02
C HIS A 102 4.92 2.75 -9.45
N GLN A 103 5.89 3.61 -9.69
CA GLN A 103 6.69 3.62 -10.91
C GLN A 103 7.93 2.74 -10.73
N PHE A 104 8.54 2.36 -11.82
CA PHE A 104 9.88 1.81 -11.85
C PHE A 104 10.88 2.85 -11.33
N HIS A 105 11.13 2.80 -10.04
CA HIS A 105 12.24 3.46 -9.37
C HIS A 105 12.98 2.36 -8.63
N GLY A 106 14.31 2.31 -8.67
CA GLY A 106 15.15 1.26 -8.05
C GLY A 106 15.01 1.13 -6.52
N GLY A 107 13.80 0.84 -6.03
CA GLY A 107 13.41 0.84 -4.63
C GLY A 107 14.03 -0.31 -3.85
N VAL A 108 14.23 -0.08 -2.56
CA VAL A 108 15.07 -0.93 -1.71
C VAL A 108 14.42 -2.27 -1.37
N ALA A 109 13.09 -2.33 -1.26
CA ALA A 109 12.35 -3.57 -0.94
C ALA A 109 11.58 -4.14 -2.14
N THR A 110 11.19 -3.29 -3.10
CA THR A 110 10.31 -3.67 -4.23
C THR A 110 11.05 -4.25 -5.43
N ASN A 111 12.39 -4.17 -5.47
CA ASN A 111 13.22 -4.66 -6.58
C ASN A 111 14.32 -5.66 -6.16
N VAL A 112 14.26 -6.19 -4.94
CA VAL A 112 15.18 -7.22 -4.46
C VAL A 112 14.59 -8.61 -4.71
N LYS A 113 15.47 -9.59 -4.98
CA LYS A 113 15.03 -10.97 -5.12
C LYS A 113 14.34 -11.41 -3.81
N PRO A 114 13.34 -12.31 -3.86
CA PRO A 114 12.71 -12.82 -2.65
C PRO A 114 13.70 -13.39 -1.62
N SER A 115 14.84 -13.93 -2.07
CA SER A 115 15.93 -14.40 -1.21
C SER A 115 16.66 -13.30 -0.43
N ASP A 116 16.64 -12.08 -0.96
CA ASP A 116 17.37 -10.92 -0.45
C ASP A 116 16.41 -9.90 0.19
N HIS A 117 15.13 -10.26 0.34
CA HIS A 117 14.12 -9.39 0.91
C HIS A 117 14.38 -9.20 2.42
N PRO A 118 14.54 -7.96 2.91
CA PRO A 118 14.95 -7.66 4.30
C PRO A 118 13.81 -7.86 5.33
N ILE A 119 12.86 -8.76 5.07
CA ILE A 119 11.67 -8.93 5.91
C ILE A 119 12.03 -9.42 7.31
N ALA A 120 13.06 -10.26 7.43
CA ALA A 120 13.56 -10.72 8.73
C ALA A 120 14.05 -9.54 9.57
N ASP A 121 14.94 -8.71 9.00
CA ASP A 121 15.49 -7.51 9.64
C ASP A 121 14.39 -6.53 10.05
N PHE A 122 13.38 -6.35 9.21
CA PHE A 122 12.23 -5.49 9.51
C PHE A 122 11.43 -5.98 10.72
N HIS A 123 11.23 -7.30 10.84
CA HIS A 123 10.57 -7.90 11.99
C HIS A 123 11.43 -7.81 13.26
N GLU A 124 12.74 -7.99 13.15
CA GLU A 124 13.68 -7.84 14.26
C GLU A 124 13.72 -6.40 14.78
N GLU A 125 13.77 -5.40 13.89
CA GLU A 125 13.66 -3.99 14.25
C GLU A 125 12.34 -3.70 14.97
N TYR A 126 11.22 -4.17 14.42
CA TYR A 126 9.91 -3.97 15.05
C TYR A 126 9.85 -4.61 16.44
N GLU A 127 10.34 -5.84 16.60
CA GLU A 127 10.36 -6.53 17.90
C GLU A 127 11.24 -5.80 18.90
N ARG A 128 12.38 -5.26 18.48
CA ARG A 128 13.24 -4.40 19.31
C ARG A 128 12.52 -3.11 19.74
N LEU A 129 11.76 -2.47 18.85
CA LEU A 129 11.09 -1.19 19.12
C LEU A 129 9.77 -1.34 19.90
N ARG A 130 9.05 -2.44 19.73
CA ARG A 130 7.71 -2.67 20.31
C ARG A 130 7.67 -3.77 21.37
N GLY A 131 8.74 -4.55 21.52
CA GLY A 131 8.83 -5.67 22.47
C GLY A 131 8.02 -6.90 22.05
N VAL A 132 7.43 -6.89 20.85
CA VAL A 132 6.60 -7.97 20.31
C VAL A 132 6.82 -8.08 18.81
N ARG A 133 6.76 -9.30 18.27
CA ARG A 133 6.82 -9.52 16.82
C ARG A 133 5.57 -8.95 16.14
N TYR A 134 5.76 -8.22 15.05
CA TYR A 134 4.65 -7.66 14.27
C TYR A 134 3.67 -8.75 13.82
N ARG A 135 2.37 -8.43 13.92
CA ARG A 135 1.26 -9.21 13.38
C ARG A 135 0.26 -8.27 12.73
N PRO A 136 -0.22 -8.56 11.51
CA PRO A 136 -1.26 -7.77 10.87
C PRO A 136 -2.52 -7.65 11.72
N ASN A 137 -2.96 -6.42 11.97
CA ASN A 137 -4.25 -6.17 12.60
C ASN A 137 -5.39 -6.38 11.61
N ARG A 138 -6.49 -6.99 12.08
CA ARG A 138 -7.72 -7.07 11.31
C ARG A 138 -8.57 -5.84 11.62
N ILE A 139 -8.72 -4.97 10.64
CA ILE A 139 -9.65 -3.83 10.72
C ILE A 139 -11.01 -4.33 10.24
N GLU A 140 -12.01 -4.28 11.12
CA GLU A 140 -13.36 -4.80 10.86
C GLU A 140 -14.36 -3.71 10.47
N ASN A 141 -14.12 -2.45 10.87
CA ASN A 141 -14.96 -1.30 10.58
C ASN A 141 -14.48 -0.51 9.36
N VAL A 142 -14.49 -1.16 8.19
CA VAL A 142 -14.12 -0.52 6.92
C VAL A 142 -15.34 0.11 6.27
N LEU A 143 -15.25 1.41 5.98
CA LEU A 143 -16.19 2.15 5.16
C LEU A 143 -15.66 2.24 3.74
N TYR A 144 -16.55 2.10 2.76
CA TYR A 144 -16.23 2.31 1.35
C TYR A 144 -16.87 3.60 0.88
N PHE A 145 -16.10 4.48 0.25
CA PHE A 145 -16.56 5.79 -0.19
C PHE A 145 -16.09 6.11 -1.61
N GLY A 146 -16.95 6.73 -2.42
CA GLY A 146 -16.60 7.22 -3.76
C GLY A 146 -17.32 6.48 -4.89
N THR A 147 -16.77 6.59 -6.09
CA THR A 147 -17.28 5.98 -7.32
C THR A 147 -16.28 4.94 -7.84
N MET A 148 -16.68 4.15 -8.83
CA MET A 148 -15.78 3.17 -9.44
C MET A 148 -15.67 3.44 -10.94
N PRO A 149 -14.60 4.16 -11.37
CA PRO A 149 -14.27 4.35 -12.78
C PRO A 149 -14.16 3.01 -13.49
N GLU A 150 -14.55 2.96 -14.77
CA GLU A 150 -14.52 1.73 -15.55
C GLU A 150 -13.13 1.09 -15.60
N THR A 151 -12.09 1.92 -15.75
CA THR A 151 -10.68 1.48 -15.78
C THR A 151 -10.23 0.77 -14.49
N ALA A 152 -10.83 1.12 -13.35
CA ALA A 152 -10.50 0.55 -12.04
C ALA A 152 -11.31 -0.71 -11.68
N ARG A 153 -12.42 -1.00 -12.38
CA ARG A 153 -13.33 -2.11 -12.03
C ARG A 153 -12.68 -3.48 -12.04
N LYS A 154 -11.65 -3.68 -12.87
CA LYS A 154 -10.87 -4.93 -12.93
C LYS A 154 -10.17 -5.26 -11.60
N PHE A 155 -10.08 -4.31 -10.67
CA PHE A 155 -9.45 -4.46 -9.36
C PHE A 155 -10.44 -4.56 -8.19
N LEU A 156 -11.74 -4.70 -8.43
CA LEU A 156 -12.75 -4.73 -7.36
C LEU A 156 -12.56 -5.89 -6.36
N ALA A 157 -12.43 -7.10 -6.87
CA ALA A 157 -12.19 -8.32 -6.10
C ALA A 157 -11.65 -9.42 -7.05
N PRO A 158 -10.41 -9.30 -7.54
CA PRO A 158 -9.89 -10.18 -8.59
C PRO A 158 -9.82 -11.66 -8.18
N GLY A 159 -9.95 -11.97 -6.89
CA GLY A 159 -10.11 -13.33 -6.35
C GLY A 159 -11.53 -13.92 -6.40
N ALA A 160 -12.53 -13.23 -6.98
CA ALA A 160 -13.88 -13.77 -7.19
C ALA A 160 -14.06 -14.48 -8.54
N ALA A 161 -13.00 -14.52 -9.38
CA ALA A 161 -12.99 -15.21 -10.66
C ALA A 161 -11.93 -16.32 -10.69
N THR A 162 -12.16 -17.38 -9.91
CA THR A 162 -11.71 -18.74 -10.22
C THR A 162 -12.85 -19.67 -9.82
N GLY A 163 -13.27 -20.53 -10.74
CA GLY A 163 -14.50 -21.33 -10.67
C GLY A 163 -14.59 -22.35 -9.56
#